data_AF-A0A2V9M5R7-F1
#
_entry.id   AF-A0A2V9M5R7-F1
#
_cell.length_a   1.000
_cell.length_b   1.000
_cell.length_c   1.000
_cell.angle_alpha   90.00
_cell.angle_beta   90.00
_cell.angle_gamma   90.00
#
_symmetry.space_group_name_H-M   'P 1'
#
loop_
_entity.id
_entity.type
_entity.pdbx_description
1 polymer ?
#
loop_
_entity_poly.entity_id
_entity_poly.type
_entity_poly.pdbx_seq_one_letter_code
_entity_poly.pdbx_strand_id
1 'polypeptide(L)'
;RRVLCEVDARKPGYLVLLDSYYPGWRAYLDGREAKILQANYAFRAVEVPAGKHTVEFSYRPLSFDAGLALSCMGLLFGIVSIFWSGDPNGFKAILIYLKSRHKKLKAKNGLLA
;
A
#
# COMPACT_ATOMS: atom_id res chain seq x y z
N ARG A 1 -4.80 7.32 -3.93
CA ARG A 1 -5.42 8.38 -4.76
C ARG A 1 -6.69 8.85 -4.05
N ARG A 2 -6.94 10.17 -4.00
CA ARG A 2 -8.11 10.78 -3.38
C ARG A 2 -8.82 11.65 -4.41
N VAL A 3 -10.15 11.63 -4.43
CA VAL A 3 -11.01 12.50 -5.24
C VAL A 3 -12.03 13.12 -4.31
N LEU A 4 -12.21 14.44 -4.36
CA LEU A 4 -13.14 15.18 -3.51
C LEU A 4 -14.12 15.94 -4.41
N CYS A 5 -15.41 15.80 -4.11
CA CYS A 5 -16.50 16.39 -4.87
C CYS A 5 -17.40 17.15 -3.90
N GLU A 6 -17.55 18.45 -4.12
CA GLU A 6 -18.58 19.24 -3.45
C GLU A 6 -19.85 19.19 -4.29
N VAL A 7 -20.97 18.87 -3.64
CA VAL A 7 -22.27 18.70 -4.29
C VAL A 7 -23.31 19.55 -3.58
N ASP A 8 -24.07 20.32 -4.35
CA ASP A 8 -25.29 21.00 -3.89
C ASP A 8 -26.50 20.36 -4.58
N ALA A 9 -27.12 19.41 -3.90
CA ALA A 9 -28.20 18.59 -4.44
C ALA A 9 -29.57 19.18 -4.07
N ARG A 10 -30.38 19.54 -5.07
CA ARG A 10 -31.74 20.06 -4.84
C ARG A 10 -32.71 19.02 -4.26
N LYS A 11 -32.42 17.74 -4.45
CA LYS A 11 -33.22 16.59 -3.99
C LYS A 11 -32.29 15.40 -3.75
N PRO A 12 -32.70 14.39 -2.96
CA PRO A 12 -31.92 13.18 -2.80
C PRO A 12 -31.64 12.51 -4.15
N GLY A 13 -30.44 11.97 -4.31
CA GLY A 13 -30.01 11.35 -5.56
C GLY A 13 -28.69 10.64 -5.44
N TYR A 14 -28.07 10.36 -6.59
CA TYR A 14 -26.78 9.69 -6.67
C TYR A 14 -25.74 10.59 -7.32
N LEU A 15 -24.61 10.78 -6.66
CA LEU A 15 -23.42 11.31 -7.30
C LEU A 15 -22.74 10.16 -8.03
N VAL A 16 -22.69 10.24 -9.37
CA VAL A 16 -21.98 9.27 -10.21
C VAL A 16 -20.62 9.82 -10.58
N LEU A 17 -19.57 9.12 -10.20
CA LEU A 17 -18.21 9.39 -10.62
C LEU A 17 -17.88 8.49 -11.82
N LEU A 18 -17.58 9.11 -12.97
CA LEU A 18 -17.22 8.43 -14.23
C LEU A 18 -15.78 7.88 -14.19
N ASP A 19 -15.49 7.09 -13.17
CA ASP A 19 -14.23 6.38 -12.98
C ASP A 19 -14.54 4.90 -12.75
N SER A 20 -13.59 4.02 -13.10
CA SER A 20 -13.83 2.57 -13.12
C SER A 20 -14.21 2.05 -11.73
N TYR A 21 -15.25 1.22 -11.70
CA TYR A 21 -15.66 0.45 -10.53
C TYR A 21 -14.66 -0.68 -10.30
N TYR A 22 -13.69 -0.43 -9.42
CA TYR A 22 -12.67 -1.40 -9.03
C TYR A 22 -12.74 -1.66 -7.52
N PRO A 23 -12.49 -2.89 -7.04
CA PRO A 23 -12.42 -3.16 -5.60
C PRO A 23 -11.28 -2.38 -4.91
N GLY A 24 -11.47 -2.00 -3.64
CA GLY A 24 -10.47 -1.27 -2.85
C GLY A 24 -10.66 0.25 -2.81
N TRP A 25 -11.73 0.78 -3.41
CA TRP A 25 -12.16 2.15 -3.15
C TRP A 25 -13.07 2.23 -1.93
N ARG A 26 -12.91 3.29 -1.14
CA ARG A 26 -13.83 3.70 -0.08
C ARG A 26 -14.40 5.07 -0.40
N ALA A 27 -15.65 5.30 -0.03
CA ALA A 27 -16.29 6.59 -0.16
C ALA A 27 -16.69 7.13 1.21
N TYR A 28 -16.70 8.45 1.33
CA TYR A 28 -17.11 9.15 2.53
C TYR A 28 -18.04 10.30 2.16
N LEU A 29 -19.20 10.38 2.82
CA LEU A 29 -20.13 11.49 2.74
C LEU A 29 -20.01 12.30 4.03
N ASP A 30 -19.57 13.54 3.93
CA ASP A 30 -19.33 14.45 5.07
C ASP A 30 -18.46 13.80 6.16
N GLY A 31 -17.46 13.03 5.75
CA GLY A 31 -16.51 12.33 6.63
C GLY A 31 -17.01 10.99 7.19
N ARG A 32 -18.25 10.57 6.92
CA ARG A 32 -18.77 9.25 7.30
C ARG A 32 -18.67 8.28 6.15
N GLU A 33 -18.26 7.04 6.41
CA GLU A 33 -18.12 6.02 5.37
C GLU A 33 -19.47 5.76 4.70
N ALA A 34 -19.48 5.89 3.37
CA ALA A 34 -20.66 5.74 2.53
C ALA A 34 -20.48 4.54 1.60
N LYS A 35 -21.57 3.84 1.33
CA LYS A 35 -21.57 2.67 0.46
C LYS A 35 -21.34 3.12 -0.99
N ILE A 36 -20.33 2.54 -1.65
CA ILE A 36 -20.15 2.69 -3.09
C ILE A 36 -21.09 1.72 -3.80
N LEU A 37 -21.91 2.27 -4.68
CA LEU A 37 -22.81 1.54 -5.56
C LEU A 37 -22.20 1.47 -6.96
N GLN A 38 -22.56 0.41 -7.69
CA GLN A 38 -22.21 0.26 -9.10
C GLN A 38 -23.28 0.99 -9.94
N ALA A 39 -22.85 1.95 -10.75
CA ALA A 39 -23.71 2.68 -11.67
C ALA A 39 -23.32 2.35 -13.11
N ASN A 40 -24.31 2.12 -13.97
CA ASN A 40 -24.14 1.81 -15.39
C ASN A 40 -23.05 0.75 -15.66
N TYR A 41 -22.99 -0.29 -14.81
CA TYR A 41 -22.04 -1.42 -14.87
C TYR A 41 -20.54 -1.09 -14.68
N ALA A 42 -20.10 0.13 -14.97
CA ALA A 42 -18.68 0.48 -14.98
C ALA A 42 -18.29 1.60 -14.02
N PHE A 43 -19.26 2.38 -13.51
CA PHE A 43 -19.00 3.57 -12.73
C PHE A 43 -19.33 3.40 -11.26
N ARG A 44 -18.81 4.32 -10.45
CA ARG A 44 -19.07 4.36 -9.00
C ARG A 44 -20.09 5.43 -8.69
N ALA A 45 -21.02 5.12 -7.81
CA ALA A 45 -22.00 6.06 -7.30
C ALA A 45 -22.09 6.05 -5.78
N VAL A 46 -22.46 7.19 -5.22
CA VAL A 46 -22.75 7.34 -3.79
C VAL A 46 -24.10 8.05 -3.67
N GLU A 47 -24.95 7.57 -2.76
CA GLU A 47 -26.20 8.26 -2.43
C GLU A 47 -25.90 9.55 -1.69
N VAL A 48 -26.51 10.66 -2.13
CA VAL A 48 -26.33 11.99 -1.57
C VAL A 48 -27.72 12.56 -1.22
N PRO A 49 -27.97 12.94 0.04
CA PRO A 49 -29.18 13.65 0.44
C PRO A 49 -29.33 15.01 -0.23
N ALA A 50 -30.49 15.66 -0.07
CA ALA A 50 -30.65 17.04 -0.49
C ALA A 50 -29.84 17.99 0.39
N GLY A 51 -29.20 18.97 -0.23
CA GLY A 51 -28.37 19.97 0.44
C GLY A 51 -26.92 19.95 -0.04
N LYS A 52 -26.07 20.64 0.73
CA LYS A 52 -24.64 20.74 0.46
C LYS A 52 -23.89 19.63 1.18
N HIS A 53 -23.15 18.85 0.41
CA HIS A 53 -22.41 17.71 0.90
C HIS A 53 -21.04 17.63 0.25
N THR A 54 -20.09 17.04 0.97
CA THR A 54 -18.77 16.69 0.45
C THR A 54 -18.67 15.18 0.31
N VAL A 55 -18.41 14.71 -0.91
CA VAL A 55 -18.15 13.30 -1.19
C VAL A 55 -16.67 13.10 -1.47
N GLU A 56 -16.05 12.22 -0.71
CA GLU A 56 -14.66 11.83 -0.89
C GLU A 56 -14.57 10.38 -1.34
N PHE A 57 -13.75 10.11 -2.37
CA PHE A 57 -13.35 8.77 -2.76
C PHE A 57 -11.86 8.57 -2.48
N SER A 58 -11.51 7.51 -1.76
CA SER A 58 -10.15 7.18 -1.40
C SER A 58 -9.81 5.74 -1.78
N TYR A 59 -8.73 5.55 -2.53
CA TYR A 59 -8.25 4.22 -2.92
C TYR A 59 -7.34 3.64 -1.85
N ARG A 60 -7.78 2.54 -1.21
CA ARG A 60 -7.04 1.75 -0.23
C ARG A 60 -7.22 0.26 -0.51
N PRO A 61 -6.35 -0.34 -1.34
CA PRO A 61 -6.45 -1.75 -1.70
C PRO A 61 -6.03 -2.65 -0.54
N LEU A 62 -6.86 -3.66 -0.21
CA LEU A 62 -6.59 -4.67 0.81
C LEU A 62 -5.29 -5.47 0.51
N SER A 63 -4.93 -5.61 -0.76
CA SER A 63 -3.69 -6.29 -1.17
C SER A 63 -2.43 -5.61 -0.66
N PHE A 64 -2.47 -4.29 -0.45
CA PHE A 64 -1.35 -3.56 0.11
C PHE A 64 -1.16 -3.92 1.59
N ASP A 65 -2.25 -3.93 2.36
CA ASP A 65 -2.22 -4.31 3.77
C ASP A 65 -1.81 -5.78 3.95
N ALA A 66 -2.31 -6.68 3.09
CA ALA A 66 -1.94 -8.09 3.08
C ALA A 66 -0.47 -8.31 2.70
N GLY A 67 0.03 -7.60 1.67
CA GLY A 67 1.43 -7.67 1.26
C GLY A 67 2.38 -7.16 2.33
N LEU A 68 2.00 -6.09 3.04
CA LEU A 68 2.75 -5.57 4.18
C LEU A 68 2.80 -6.60 5.31
N ALA A 69 1.65 -7.20 5.66
CA ALA A 69 1.58 -8.24 6.68
C ALA A 69 2.46 -9.44 6.34
N LEU A 70 2.39 -9.95 5.10
CA LEU A 70 3.22 -11.05 4.63
C LEU A 70 4.72 -10.72 4.66
N SER A 71 5.09 -9.49 4.27
CA SER A 71 6.48 -9.03 4.32
C SER A 71 7.01 -8.97 5.76
N CYS A 72 6.20 -8.44 6.68
CA CYS A 72 6.52 -8.43 8.11
C CYS A 72 6.65 -9.85 8.68
N MET A 73 5.74 -10.76 8.32
CA MET A 73 5.82 -12.17 8.72
C MET A 73 7.08 -12.84 8.19
N GLY A 74 7.45 -12.60 6.92
CA GLY A 74 8.67 -13.13 6.31
C GLY A 74 9.93 -12.61 7.02
N LEU A 75 9.97 -11.32 7.35
CA LEU A 75 11.07 -10.74 8.12
C LEU A 75 11.17 -11.33 9.52
N LEU A 76 10.05 -11.49 10.22
CA LEU A 76 10.00 -12.12 11.54
C LEU A 76 10.47 -13.57 11.47
N PHE A 77 10.00 -14.34 10.49
CA PHE A 77 10.48 -15.70 10.26
C PHE A 77 11.98 -15.73 9.97
N GLY A 78 12.49 -14.80 9.16
CA GLY A 78 13.91 -14.65 8.90
C GLY A 78 14.71 -14.41 10.18
N ILE A 79 14.31 -13.43 11.00
CA ILE A 79 14.94 -13.11 12.28
C ILE A 79 14.88 -14.32 13.22
N VAL A 80 13.70 -14.92 13.40
CA VAL A 80 13.52 -16.10 14.26
C VAL A 80 14.39 -17.24 13.77
N SER A 81 14.46 -17.50 12.47
CA SER A 81 15.32 -18.56 11.93
C SER A 81 16.79 -18.31 12.25
N ILE A 82 17.29 -17.07 12.16
CA ILE A 82 18.67 -16.71 12.52
C ILE A 82 18.94 -16.96 14.00
N PHE A 83 17.99 -16.61 14.87
CA PHE A 83 18.11 -16.84 16.32
C PHE A 83 18.00 -18.33 16.70
N TRP A 84 17.06 -19.06 16.07
CA TRP A 84 16.82 -20.48 16.34
C TRP A 84 17.90 -21.39 15.76
N SER A 85 18.54 -20.96 14.67
CA SER A 85 19.68 -21.67 14.08
C SER A 85 20.85 -21.78 15.06
N GLY A 86 20.98 -20.88 16.05
CA GLY A 86 22.06 -20.92 17.03
C GLY A 86 23.46 -21.03 16.40
N ASP A 87 23.60 -20.72 15.11
CA ASP A 87 24.76 -21.08 14.32
C ASP A 87 25.72 -19.88 14.31
N PRO A 88 26.86 -19.94 15.02
CA PRO A 88 27.85 -18.86 15.04
C PRO A 88 28.46 -18.58 13.65
N ASN A 89 28.11 -19.36 12.62
CA ASN A 89 28.65 -19.28 11.28
C ASN A 89 27.86 -18.36 10.33
N GLY A 90 26.56 -18.09 10.58
CA GLY A 90 25.77 -17.17 9.73
C GLY A 90 26.31 -15.74 9.76
N PHE A 91 26.64 -15.24 10.96
CA PHE A 91 27.25 -13.92 11.14
C PHE A 91 28.69 -13.88 10.61
N LYS A 92 29.46 -14.96 10.80
CA LYS A 92 30.82 -15.09 10.26
C LYS A 92 30.82 -15.10 8.74
N ALA A 93 29.86 -15.74 8.07
CA ALA A 93 29.75 -15.76 6.62
C ALA A 93 29.54 -14.36 6.04
N ILE A 94 28.69 -13.54 6.66
CA ILE A 94 28.48 -12.13 6.26
C ILE A 94 29.75 -11.30 6.49
N LEU A 95 30.42 -11.45 7.64
CA LEU A 95 31.70 -10.77 7.91
C LEU A 95 32.81 -11.21 6.94
N ILE A 96 32.89 -12.51 6.61
CA ILE A 96 33.84 -13.05 5.63
C ILE A 96 33.54 -12.49 4.24
N TYR A 97 32.27 -12.43 3.85
CA TYR A 97 31.85 -11.84 2.58
C TYR A 97 32.23 -10.35 2.49
N LEU A 98 31.96 -9.56 3.53
CA LEU A 98 32.32 -8.13 3.58
C LEU A 98 33.85 -7.92 3.60
N LYS A 99 34.59 -8.71 4.39
CA LYS A 99 36.06 -8.65 4.44
C LYS A 99 36.70 -9.05 3.11
N SER A 100 36.14 -10.05 2.44
CA SER A 100 36.57 -10.50 1.10
C SER A 100 36.32 -9.41 0.04
N ARG A 101 35.14 -8.77 0.06
CA ARG A 101 34.81 -7.66 -0.84
C ARG A 101 35.75 -6.48 -0.66
N HIS A 102 36.09 -6.13 0.58
CA HIS A 102 37.01 -5.02 0.87
C HIS A 102 38.44 -5.31 0.41
N LYS A 103 38.92 -6.57 0.57
CA LYS A 103 40.23 -7.00 0.06
C LYS A 103 40.29 -6.95 -1.48
N LYS A 104 39.22 -7.37 -2.15
CA LYS A 104 39.10 -7.34 -3.62
C LYS A 104 39.09 -5.92 -4.17
N LEU A 105 38.44 -4.98 -3.47
CA LEU A 105 38.44 -3.55 -3.81
C LEU A 105 39.83 -2.92 -3.64
N LYS A 106 40.55 -3.24 -2.56
CA LYS A 106 41.93 -2.77 -2.36
C LYS A 106 42.91 -3.31 -3.41
N ALA A 107 42.78 -4.59 -3.78
CA ALA A 107 43.61 -5.20 -4.81
C ALA A 107 43.37 -4.60 -6.20
N LYS A 108 42.11 -4.28 -6.54
CA LYS A 108 41.77 -3.63 -7.81
C LYS A 108 42.27 -2.19 -7.89
N ASN A 109 42.25 -1.45 -6.78
CA ASN A 109 42.72 -0.06 -6.75
C ASN A 109 44.25 0.06 -6.65
N GLY A 110 44.94 -0.93 -6.06
CA GLY A 110 46.41 -0.98 -6.03
C GLY A 110 47.08 -1.52 -7.30
N LEU A 111 46.29 -2.10 -8.22
CA LEU A 111 46.72 -2.50 -9.57
C LEU A 111 46.54 -1.36 -10.60
N LEU A 112 45.95 -0.24 -10.19
CA LEU A 112 45.69 0.96 -11.01
C LEU A 112 46.53 2.18 -10.57
N ALA A 113 47.53 1.97 -9.73
CA ALA A 113 48.53 2.96 -9.31
C ALA A 113 49.92 2.49 -9.80
#